data_AF-A0A5D0I818-F1
#
_entry.id   AF-A0A5D0I818-F1
#
_cell.length_a   1.000
_cell.length_b   1.000
_cell.length_c   1.000
_cell.angle_alpha   90.00
_cell.angle_beta   90.00
_cell.angle_gamma   90.00
#
_symmetry.space_group_name_H-M   'P 1'
#
loop_
_entity.id
_entity.type
_entity.pdbx_description
1 polymer ?
#
loop_
_entity_poly.entity_id
_entity_poly.type
_entity_poly.pdbx_seq_one_letter_code
_entity_poly.pdbx_strand_id
1 'polypeptide(L)'
;FAVIDLGNNFHRFGPWGDNLDWQRIFRSPNYYLDALLSDEELESNFRYEMPDDLREEFGNSDEVYFDIQKTYVESIRAGESSKVVLERSIAQHAKICVENSEDVYDALTLARKLGDDIDFRIGRYTKCISKSTFNFVEWLKGEYRKKLNSYIRTNF
;
A
#
# COMPACT_ATOMS: atom_id res chain seq x y z
N PHE A 1 1.10 27.89 -18.10
CA PHE A 1 2.21 26.92 -18.00
C PHE A 1 1.72 25.75 -17.16
N ALA A 2 2.08 24.51 -17.51
CA ALA A 2 1.83 23.36 -16.66
C ALA A 2 3.00 23.26 -15.66
N VAL A 3 2.70 23.32 -14.36
CA VAL A 3 3.70 23.05 -13.32
C VAL A 3 3.70 21.56 -13.07
N ILE A 4 4.83 20.90 -13.35
CA ILE A 4 5.02 19.48 -13.06
C ILE A 4 5.89 19.41 -11.80
N ASP A 5 5.35 18.83 -10.72
CA ASP A 5 6.08 18.66 -9.47
C ASP A 5 6.95 17.40 -9.51
N LEU A 6 8.24 17.59 -9.76
CA LEU A 6 9.22 16.51 -9.79
C LEU A 6 9.78 16.29 -8.38
N GLY A 7 9.38 15.19 -7.73
CA GLY A 7 9.93 14.79 -6.43
C GLY A 7 9.11 15.22 -5.21
N ASN A 8 7.79 15.34 -5.36
CA ASN A 8 6.85 15.65 -4.27
C ASN A 8 7.18 16.97 -3.52
N ASN A 9 7.74 17.97 -4.21
CA ASN A 9 8.17 19.22 -3.58
C ASN A 9 7.00 19.98 -2.98
N PHE A 10 5.82 19.88 -3.59
CA PHE A 10 4.61 20.48 -3.04
C PHE A 10 4.29 19.92 -1.65
N HIS A 11 4.47 18.61 -1.47
CA HIS A 11 4.25 17.97 -0.18
C HIS A 11 5.38 18.23 0.83
N ARG A 12 6.62 18.41 0.37
CA ARG A 12 7.77 18.69 1.23
C ARG A 12 7.82 20.15 1.70
N PHE A 13 7.55 21.09 0.80
CA PHE A 13 7.79 22.53 1.02
C PHE A 13 6.51 23.37 1.02
N GLY A 14 5.36 22.79 0.69
CA GLY A 14 4.10 23.50 0.57
C GLY A 14 3.90 24.16 -0.81
N PRO A 15 2.84 24.98 -0.95
CA PRO A 15 2.54 25.66 -2.20
C PRO A 15 3.68 26.59 -2.65
N TRP A 16 3.96 26.56 -3.95
CA TRP A 16 4.86 27.54 -4.56
C TRP A 16 4.32 28.95 -4.33
N GLY A 17 5.08 29.78 -3.61
CA GLY A 17 4.70 31.15 -3.27
C GLY A 17 4.08 31.33 -1.88
N ASP A 18 4.09 30.29 -1.02
CA ASP A 18 3.76 30.47 0.39
C ASP A 18 4.84 31.30 1.12
N ASN A 19 4.48 31.90 2.26
CA ASN A 19 5.31 32.86 2.99
C ASN A 19 6.44 32.13 3.76
N LEU A 20 7.51 31.79 3.05
CA LEU A 20 8.71 31.18 3.63
C LEU A 20 9.58 32.23 4.34
N ASP A 21 9.92 31.98 5.61
CA ASP A 21 10.87 32.80 6.36
C ASP A 21 12.31 32.45 5.96
N TRP A 22 12.75 33.05 4.85
CA TRP A 22 14.11 32.88 4.32
C TRP A 22 15.19 33.19 5.36
N GLN A 23 14.96 34.19 6.22
CA GLN A 23 15.96 34.62 7.19
C GLN A 23 16.21 33.54 8.26
N ARG A 24 15.15 32.87 8.71
CA ARG A 24 15.24 31.73 9.61
C ARG A 24 15.88 30.51 8.95
N ILE A 25 15.52 30.22 7.70
CA ILE A 25 16.07 29.10 6.92
C ILE A 25 17.59 29.25 6.77
N PHE A 26 18.08 30.41 6.34
CA PHE A 26 19.52 30.65 6.17
C PHE A 26 20.28 30.67 7.50
N ARG A 27 19.63 31.08 8.61
CA ARG A 27 20.26 31.12 9.94
C ARG A 27 20.41 29.73 10.55
N SER A 28 19.51 28.79 10.24
CA SER A 28 19.58 27.43 10.77
C SER A 28 19.12 26.40 9.73
N PRO A 29 19.93 26.17 8.67
CA PRO A 29 19.54 25.30 7.55
C PRO A 29 19.26 23.87 7.98
N ASN A 30 20.09 23.30 8.86
CA ASN A 30 19.93 21.91 9.33
C ASN A 30 18.61 21.72 10.09
N TYR A 31 18.25 22.66 10.96
CA TYR A 31 16.98 22.61 11.71
C TYR A 31 15.76 22.68 10.79
N TYR A 32 15.84 23.48 9.71
CA TYR A 32 14.79 23.53 8.71
C TYR A 32 14.69 22.20 7.94
N LEU A 33 15.82 21.64 7.49
CA LEU A 33 15.85 20.37 6.78
C LEU A 33 15.33 19.19 7.64
N ASP A 34 15.70 19.15 8.93
CA ASP A 34 15.23 18.13 9.87
C ASP A 34 13.72 18.25 10.16
N ALA A 35 13.14 19.43 9.99
CA ALA A 35 11.70 19.67 10.16
C ALA A 35 10.87 19.30 8.92
N LEU A 36 11.51 19.08 7.77
CA LEU A 36 10.82 18.64 6.55
C LEU A 36 10.49 17.16 6.66
N LEU A 37 9.29 16.79 6.18
CA LEU A 37 8.93 15.39 6.04
C LEU A 37 9.91 14.71 5.08
N SER A 38 10.43 13.57 5.51
CA SER A 38 11.23 12.71 4.66
C SER A 38 10.37 12.12 3.53
N ASP A 39 11.00 11.76 2.41
CA ASP A 39 10.28 11.08 1.32
C ASP A 39 9.62 9.79 1.81
N GLU A 40 10.24 9.09 2.78
CA GLU A 40 9.70 7.87 3.38
C GLU A 40 8.40 8.12 4.18
N GLU A 41 8.31 9.25 4.90
CA GLU A 41 7.11 9.66 5.65
C GLU A 41 5.99 10.13 4.73
N LEU A 42 6.33 10.86 3.67
CA LEU A 42 5.37 11.28 2.66
C LEU A 42 4.80 10.09 1.91
N GLU A 43 5.69 9.21 1.45
CA GLU A 43 5.29 7.95 0.85
C GLU A 43 4.49 7.10 1.81
N SER A 44 4.63 7.23 3.14
CA SER A 44 3.80 6.52 4.10
C SER A 44 2.30 6.75 3.89
N ASN A 45 1.92 7.96 3.45
CA ASN A 45 0.53 8.40 3.32
C ASN A 45 -0.08 8.11 1.95
N PHE A 46 0.74 7.75 0.95
CA PHE A 46 0.19 7.43 -0.37
C PHE A 46 -0.63 6.16 -0.33
N ARG A 47 -1.82 6.21 -0.93
CA ARG A 47 -2.69 5.07 -1.12
C ARG A 47 -2.40 4.48 -2.50
N TYR A 48 -2.38 3.15 -2.59
CA TYR A 48 -2.45 2.50 -3.90
C TYR A 48 -3.85 2.72 -4.46
N GLU A 49 -3.91 3.30 -5.65
CA GLU A 49 -5.12 3.45 -6.43
C GLU A 49 -5.07 2.43 -7.57
N MET A 50 -6.10 1.58 -7.61
CA MET A 50 -6.26 0.61 -8.67
C MET A 50 -6.50 1.37 -9.99
N PRO A 51 -5.73 1.10 -11.06
CA PRO A 51 -5.97 1.68 -12.38
C PRO A 51 -7.41 1.46 -12.84
N ASP A 52 -7.97 2.41 -13.60
CA ASP A 52 -9.39 2.39 -14.01
C ASP A 52 -9.75 1.11 -14.78
N ASP A 53 -8.87 0.67 -15.68
CA ASP A 53 -9.01 -0.57 -16.44
C ASP A 53 -9.05 -1.81 -15.54
N LEU A 54 -8.24 -1.83 -14.48
CA LEU A 54 -8.27 -2.91 -13.49
C LEU A 54 -9.51 -2.80 -12.60
N ARG A 55 -9.95 -1.58 -12.24
CA ARG A 55 -11.11 -1.35 -11.38
C ARG A 55 -12.41 -1.79 -12.02
N GLU A 56 -12.53 -1.66 -13.34
CA GLU A 56 -13.66 -2.15 -14.13
C GLU A 56 -13.85 -3.66 -13.98
N GLU A 57 -12.75 -4.43 -13.90
CA GLU A 57 -12.80 -5.88 -13.70
C GLU A 57 -13.28 -6.30 -12.30
N PHE A 58 -13.21 -5.38 -11.32
CA PHE A 58 -13.71 -5.59 -9.96
C PHE A 58 -15.05 -4.87 -9.71
N GLY A 59 -15.84 -4.64 -10.76
CA GLY A 59 -17.08 -3.85 -10.73
C GLY A 59 -18.16 -4.35 -9.76
N ASN A 60 -18.19 -5.64 -9.43
CA ASN A 60 -19.15 -6.22 -8.48
C ASN A 60 -18.75 -6.03 -7.01
N SER A 61 -17.51 -5.58 -6.74
CA SER A 61 -17.03 -5.35 -5.37
C SER A 61 -17.14 -3.87 -4.98
N ASP A 62 -17.84 -3.61 -3.88
CA ASP A 62 -18.03 -2.25 -3.34
C ASP A 62 -16.70 -1.66 -2.85
N GLU A 63 -15.92 -2.43 -2.09
CA GLU A 63 -14.67 -2.00 -1.48
C GLU A 63 -13.50 -2.91 -1.88
N VAL A 64 -12.61 -2.37 -2.72
CA VAL A 64 -11.41 -3.05 -3.21
C VAL A 64 -10.16 -2.70 -2.40
N TYR A 65 -10.24 -1.67 -1.56
CA TYR A 65 -9.11 -1.19 -0.78
C TYR A 65 -8.97 -1.89 0.58
N PHE A 66 -7.71 -2.00 1.02
CA PHE A 66 -7.35 -2.57 2.29
C PHE A 66 -6.22 -1.78 2.94
N ASP A 67 -6.48 -1.26 4.15
CA ASP A 67 -5.51 -0.50 4.92
C ASP A 67 -4.67 -1.42 5.83
N ILE A 68 -3.47 -1.76 5.36
CA ILE A 68 -2.51 -2.60 6.08
C ILE A 68 -2.10 -1.98 7.42
N GLN A 69 -1.88 -0.67 7.47
CA GLN A 69 -1.37 0.00 8.67
C GLN A 69 -2.45 0.04 9.75
N LYS A 70 -3.69 0.38 9.37
CA LYS A 70 -4.83 0.35 10.27
C LYS A 70 -5.07 -1.05 10.81
N THR A 71 -5.13 -2.07 9.93
CA THR A 71 -5.33 -3.46 10.38
C THR A 71 -4.18 -3.94 11.27
N TYR A 72 -2.94 -3.52 11.00
CA TYR A 72 -1.81 -3.82 11.87
C TYR A 72 -1.98 -3.23 13.27
N VAL A 73 -2.33 -1.95 13.38
CA VAL A 73 -2.57 -1.28 14.67
C VAL A 73 -3.73 -1.95 15.43
N GLU A 74 -4.80 -2.31 14.74
CA GLU A 74 -5.94 -3.02 15.32
C GLU A 74 -5.55 -4.41 15.84
N SER A 75 -4.79 -5.19 15.06
CA SER A 75 -4.29 -6.51 15.48
C SER A 75 -3.37 -6.43 16.70
N ILE A 76 -2.45 -5.45 16.75
CA ILE A 76 -1.59 -5.25 17.92
C ILE A 76 -2.41 -4.89 19.15
N ARG A 77 -3.41 -4.01 19.02
CA ARG A 77 -4.32 -3.65 20.13
C ARG A 77 -5.14 -4.85 20.63
N ALA A 78 -5.48 -5.77 19.73
CA ALA A 78 -6.18 -7.01 20.05
C ALA A 78 -5.26 -8.10 20.63
N GLY A 79 -3.94 -7.89 20.68
CA GLY A 79 -2.97 -8.90 21.12
C GLY A 79 -2.76 -10.03 20.10
N GLU A 80 -3.11 -9.80 18.83
CA GLU A 80 -2.96 -10.77 17.75
C GLU A 80 -1.55 -10.75 17.16
N SER A 81 -1.19 -11.84 16.48
CA SER A 81 0.05 -11.89 15.70
C SER A 81 -0.04 -10.98 14.48
N SER A 82 1.06 -10.33 14.11
CA SER A 82 1.17 -9.56 12.87
C SER A 82 0.82 -10.36 11.60
N LYS A 83 0.96 -11.70 11.64
CA LYS A 83 0.57 -12.59 10.54
C LYS A 83 -0.92 -12.49 10.17
N VAL A 84 -1.78 -12.19 11.15
CA VAL A 84 -3.22 -12.05 10.96
C VAL A 84 -3.54 -10.94 9.96
N VAL A 85 -2.71 -9.90 9.89
CA VAL A 85 -2.87 -8.80 8.92
C VAL A 85 -2.79 -9.31 7.47
N LEU A 86 -1.84 -10.20 7.19
CA LEU A 86 -1.70 -10.80 5.86
C LEU A 86 -2.85 -11.76 5.56
N GLU A 87 -3.31 -12.53 6.54
CA GLU A 87 -4.46 -13.43 6.39
C GLU A 87 -5.74 -12.67 6.05
N ARG A 88 -6.01 -11.57 6.76
CA ARG A 88 -7.14 -10.67 6.47
C ARG A 88 -7.03 -10.02 5.10
N SER A 89 -5.82 -9.59 4.74
CA SER A 89 -5.53 -9.01 3.42
C SER A 89 -5.79 -10.02 2.29
N ILE A 90 -5.32 -11.26 2.45
CA ILE A 90 -5.54 -12.35 1.49
C ILE A 90 -7.03 -12.69 1.38
N ALA A 91 -7.74 -12.75 2.50
CA ALA A 91 -9.17 -13.02 2.51
C ALA A 91 -9.95 -11.92 1.76
N GLN A 92 -9.59 -10.65 1.91
CA GLN A 92 -10.20 -9.55 1.15
C GLN A 92 -9.90 -9.67 -0.35
N HIS A 93 -8.66 -9.97 -0.75
CA HIS A 93 -8.31 -10.21 -2.16
C HIS A 93 -9.06 -11.40 -2.75
N ALA A 94 -9.15 -12.50 -2.01
CA ALA A 94 -9.91 -13.66 -2.46
C ALA A 94 -11.38 -13.33 -2.63
N LYS A 95 -11.98 -12.62 -1.66
CA LYS A 95 -13.38 -12.18 -1.72
C LYS A 95 -13.66 -11.38 -2.99
N ILE A 96 -12.88 -10.35 -3.29
CA ILE A 96 -13.09 -9.53 -4.49
C ILE A 96 -12.85 -10.32 -5.78
N CYS A 97 -11.92 -11.29 -5.78
CA CYS A 97 -11.73 -12.16 -6.94
C CYS A 97 -12.96 -13.05 -7.18
N VAL A 98 -13.51 -13.64 -6.11
CA VAL A 98 -14.69 -14.53 -6.18
C VAL A 98 -15.95 -13.78 -6.60
N GLU A 99 -16.17 -12.57 -6.09
CA GLU A 99 -17.33 -11.73 -6.43
C GLU A 99 -17.36 -11.30 -7.91
N ASN A 100 -16.21 -11.30 -8.59
CA ASN A 100 -16.06 -10.84 -9.98
C ASN A 100 -15.72 -11.98 -10.95
N SER A 101 -15.87 -13.23 -10.53
CA SER A 101 -15.55 -14.41 -11.33
C SER A 101 -16.73 -15.36 -11.46
N GLU A 102 -16.86 -16.04 -12.60
CA GLU A 102 -17.86 -17.08 -12.79
C GLU A 102 -17.38 -18.43 -12.23
N ASP A 103 -16.08 -18.71 -12.37
CA ASP A 103 -15.46 -19.94 -11.88
C ASP A 103 -14.10 -19.71 -11.18
N VAL A 104 -13.54 -20.81 -10.64
CA VAL A 104 -12.25 -20.78 -9.94
C VAL A 104 -11.11 -20.30 -10.84
N TYR A 105 -11.14 -20.59 -12.14
CA TYR A 105 -10.09 -20.23 -13.08
C TYR A 105 -10.12 -18.73 -13.40
N ASP A 106 -11.31 -18.15 -13.50
CA ASP A 106 -11.51 -16.71 -13.63
C ASP A 106 -11.01 -15.98 -12.38
N ALA A 107 -11.38 -16.47 -11.18
CA ALA A 107 -10.90 -15.89 -9.92
C ALA A 107 -9.37 -15.92 -9.82
N LEU A 108 -8.73 -17.01 -10.25
CA LEU A 108 -7.27 -17.12 -10.32
C LEU A 108 -6.65 -16.18 -11.36
N THR A 109 -7.37 -15.87 -12.43
CA THR A 109 -6.92 -14.92 -13.44
C THR A 109 -6.97 -13.49 -12.89
N LEU A 110 -8.05 -13.11 -12.21
CA LEU A 110 -8.17 -11.82 -11.51
C LEU A 110 -7.08 -11.66 -10.43
N ALA A 111 -6.82 -12.72 -9.65
CA ALA A 111 -5.78 -12.71 -8.62
C ALA A 111 -4.38 -12.40 -9.19
N ARG A 112 -4.11 -12.78 -10.46
CA ARG A 112 -2.84 -12.45 -11.12
C ARG A 112 -2.72 -10.97 -11.48
N LYS A 113 -3.84 -10.28 -11.73
CA LYS A 113 -3.87 -8.86 -12.07
C LYS A 113 -3.65 -7.95 -10.86
N LEU A 114 -3.89 -8.45 -9.64
CA LEU A 114 -3.64 -7.74 -8.38
C LEU A 114 -2.15 -7.64 -7.98
N GLY A 115 -1.22 -7.93 -8.89
CA GLY A 115 0.22 -8.01 -8.59
C GLY A 115 0.78 -6.76 -7.93
N ASP A 116 0.42 -5.57 -8.43
CA ASP A 116 0.93 -4.30 -7.94
C ASP A 116 0.34 -3.93 -6.57
N ASP A 117 -0.96 -4.18 -6.36
CA ASP A 117 -1.60 -3.98 -5.05
C ASP A 117 -1.02 -4.95 -4.00
N ILE A 118 -0.76 -6.21 -4.36
CA ILE A 118 -0.09 -7.17 -3.49
C ILE A 118 1.29 -6.64 -3.07
N ASP A 119 2.09 -6.20 -4.03
CA ASP A 119 3.43 -5.69 -3.77
C ASP A 119 3.40 -4.44 -2.88
N PHE A 120 2.45 -3.53 -3.13
CA PHE A 120 2.21 -2.37 -2.29
C PHE A 120 1.83 -2.76 -0.85
N ARG A 121 0.86 -3.67 -0.68
CA ARG A 121 0.43 -4.15 0.65
C ARG A 121 1.57 -4.80 1.42
N ILE A 122 2.40 -5.62 0.76
CA ILE A 122 3.58 -6.24 1.36
C ILE A 122 4.64 -5.18 1.75
N GLY A 123 4.84 -4.17 0.90
CA GLY A 123 5.72 -3.05 1.23
C GLY A 123 5.27 -2.31 2.50
N ARG A 124 3.98 -2.04 2.64
CA ARG A 124 3.39 -1.45 3.85
C ARG A 124 3.55 -2.35 5.07
N TYR A 125 3.25 -3.63 4.90
CA TYR A 125 3.31 -4.60 5.98
C TYR A 125 4.72 -4.74 6.54
N THR A 126 5.72 -4.84 5.66
CA THR A 126 7.13 -4.98 6.07
C THR A 126 7.61 -3.74 6.81
N LYS A 127 7.25 -2.52 6.36
CA LYS A 127 7.49 -1.27 7.11
C LYS A 127 6.88 -1.28 8.53
N CYS A 128 5.73 -1.94 8.74
CA CYS A 128 5.09 -2.02 10.06
C CYS A 128 5.81 -2.97 11.03
N ILE A 129 6.34 -4.11 10.55
CA ILE A 129 6.93 -5.12 11.43
C ILE A 129 8.42 -4.89 11.73
N SER A 130 9.21 -4.51 10.73
CA SER A 130 10.64 -4.19 10.84
C SER A 130 11.24 -3.90 9.46
N LYS A 131 12.31 -3.08 9.41
CA LYS A 131 13.12 -2.91 8.17
C LYS A 131 13.66 -4.27 7.72
N SER A 132 12.95 -4.87 6.78
CA SER A 132 13.21 -6.21 6.27
C SER A 132 14.16 -6.16 5.08
N THR A 133 14.93 -7.22 4.86
CA THR A 133 15.82 -7.30 3.70
C THR A 133 15.02 -7.46 2.41
N PHE A 134 15.55 -6.96 1.31
CA PHE A 134 14.93 -7.10 -0.02
C PHE A 134 14.53 -8.55 -0.32
N ASN A 135 15.43 -9.51 -0.05
CA ASN A 135 15.16 -10.93 -0.27
C ASN A 135 13.97 -11.46 0.55
N PHE A 136 13.79 -10.99 1.78
CA PHE A 136 12.64 -11.36 2.58
C PHE A 136 11.34 -10.77 2.02
N VAL A 137 11.36 -9.51 1.58
CA VAL A 137 10.21 -8.85 0.97
C VAL A 137 9.78 -9.58 -0.32
N GLU A 138 10.74 -9.90 -1.20
CA GLU A 138 10.49 -10.65 -2.43
C GLU A 138 9.95 -12.06 -2.18
N TRP A 139 10.52 -12.76 -1.20
CA TRP A 139 9.98 -14.04 -0.76
C TRP A 139 8.53 -13.91 -0.26
N LEU A 140 8.25 -12.89 0.56
CA LEU A 140 6.94 -12.68 1.15
C LEU A 140 5.87 -12.33 0.09
N LYS A 141 6.24 -11.55 -0.93
CA LYS A 141 5.42 -11.29 -2.12
C LYS A 141 5.05 -12.58 -2.86
N GLY A 142 6.01 -13.49 -3.03
CA GLY A 142 5.75 -14.80 -3.64
C GLY A 142 4.86 -15.69 -2.78
N GLU A 143 5.11 -15.71 -1.47
CA GLU A 143 4.29 -16.47 -0.52
C GLU A 143 2.86 -15.96 -0.44
N TYR A 144 2.66 -14.64 -0.46
CA TYR A 144 1.32 -14.04 -0.48
C TYR A 144 0.52 -14.55 -1.69
N ARG A 145 1.10 -14.49 -2.90
CA ARG A 145 0.45 -14.97 -4.13
C ARG A 145 0.11 -16.46 -4.07
N LYS A 146 1.00 -17.29 -3.54
CA LYS A 146 0.73 -18.72 -3.35
C LYS A 146 -0.44 -18.95 -2.38
N LYS A 147 -0.44 -18.25 -1.25
CA LYS A 147 -1.50 -18.35 -0.25
C LYS A 147 -2.84 -17.84 -0.77
N LEU A 148 -2.86 -16.74 -1.53
CA LEU A 148 -4.06 -16.24 -2.20
C LEU A 148 -4.64 -17.29 -3.16
N ASN A 149 -3.80 -17.84 -4.04
CA ASN A 149 -4.22 -18.88 -4.97
C ASN A 149 -4.69 -20.17 -4.28
N SER A 150 -4.10 -20.51 -3.13
CA SER A 150 -4.57 -21.63 -2.31
C SER A 150 -5.91 -21.31 -1.67
N TYR A 151 -6.06 -20.10 -1.12
CA TYR A 151 -7.26 -19.66 -0.42
C TYR A 151 -8.46 -19.60 -1.37
N ILE A 152 -8.29 -19.05 -2.58
CA ILE A 152 -9.34 -19.04 -3.62
C ILE A 152 -9.80 -20.47 -3.93
N ARG A 153 -8.87 -21.40 -4.19
CA ARG A 153 -9.22 -22.79 -4.51
C ARG A 153 -9.97 -23.53 -3.40
N THR A 154 -9.74 -23.16 -2.13
CA THR A 154 -10.37 -23.82 -0.98
C THR A 154 -11.72 -23.18 -0.62
N ASN A 155 -11.97 -21.93 -1.03
CA ASN A 155 -13.14 -21.14 -0.58
C ASN A 155 -14.03 -20.67 -1.74
N PHE A 156 -13.91 -21.28 -2.92
CA PHE A 156 -14.79 -21.05 -4.07
C PHE A 156 -16.01 -21.98 -4.01
#